data_AF-A0A7S0TNG0-F1
#
_entry.id   AF-A0A7S0TNG0-F1
#
_cell.length_a   1.000
_cell.length_b   1.000
_cell.length_c   1.000
_cell.angle_alpha   90.00
_cell.angle_beta   90.00
_cell.angle_gamma   90.00
#
_symmetry.space_group_name_H-M   'P 1'
#
loop_
_entity.id
_entity.type
_entity.pdbx_description
1 polymer ?
#
loop_
_entity_poly.entity_id
_entity_poly.type
_entity_poly.pdbx_seq_one_letter_code
_entity_poly.pdbx_strand_id
1 'polypeptide(L)'
;KKLEKEGKALKEEAFTKAFKHSGQLESAEAKQQKVLDKLKKEQNVVLRKKDAEAKLREGKKLSGESIRWLKEAGIEIKHSEFLTKQGAKKAGSKLQKKSEKLTEKAVHTMLRSRRLSHQAEDDLASARSVAAELPGLRGKAKQARLVLNVLKVERAKAERSLRRNAAYEKEVRGGR
;
A
#
# COMPACT_ATOMS: atom_id res chain seq x y z
N LYS A 1 -0.81 48.48 43.22
CA LYS A 1 -1.85 48.54 42.17
C LYS A 1 -1.32 48.65 40.73
N LYS A 2 -0.52 49.66 40.32
CA LYS A 2 0.04 49.72 38.93
C LYS A 2 1.04 48.58 38.63
N LEU A 3 2.03 48.39 39.51
CA LEU A 3 3.04 47.32 39.40
C LEU A 3 2.44 45.90 39.39
N GLU A 4 1.35 45.67 40.11
CA GLU A 4 0.65 44.37 40.12
C GLU A 4 -0.11 44.10 38.82
N LYS A 5 -0.65 45.15 38.17
CA LYS A 5 -1.29 45.02 36.85
C LYS A 5 -0.26 44.78 35.76
N GLU A 6 0.86 45.50 35.81
CA GLU A 6 2.00 45.31 34.89
C GLU A 6 2.62 43.91 35.05
N GLY A 7 2.79 43.43 36.29
CA GLY A 7 3.28 42.08 36.56
C GLY A 7 2.33 40.96 36.11
N LYS A 8 1.01 41.21 36.08
CA LYS A 8 0.03 40.27 35.51
C LYS A 8 0.06 40.27 33.98
N ALA A 9 0.12 41.44 33.36
CA ALA A 9 0.21 41.57 31.91
C ALA A 9 1.46 40.88 31.34
N LEU A 10 2.61 41.05 32.00
CA LEU A 10 3.86 40.37 31.61
C LEU A 10 3.76 38.83 31.72
N LYS A 11 3.05 38.32 32.72
CA LYS A 11 2.82 36.87 32.89
C LYS A 11 1.88 36.29 31.82
N GLU A 12 0.83 37.03 31.44
CA GLU A 12 -0.09 36.66 30.36
C GLU A 12 0.61 36.71 28.98
N GLU A 13 1.43 37.72 28.73
CA GLU A 13 2.20 37.83 27.49
C GLU A 13 3.26 36.71 27.37
N ALA A 14 3.95 36.40 28.46
CA ALA A 14 4.89 35.28 28.50
C ALA A 14 4.18 33.92 28.28
N PHE A 15 2.99 33.74 28.84
CA PHE A 15 2.16 32.55 28.64
C PHE A 15 1.75 32.38 27.18
N THR A 16 1.17 33.41 26.56
CA THR A 16 0.70 33.34 25.16
C THR A 16 1.84 33.08 24.18
N LYS A 17 3.03 33.66 24.39
CA LYS A 17 4.24 33.37 23.61
C LYS A 17 4.66 31.91 23.75
N ALA A 18 4.74 31.39 24.97
CA ALA A 18 5.13 30.00 25.23
C ALA A 18 4.10 28.99 24.69
N PHE A 19 2.80 29.30 24.77
CA PHE A 19 1.71 28.47 24.24
C PHE A 19 1.72 28.41 22.71
N LYS A 20 1.92 29.55 22.04
CA LYS A 20 2.11 29.58 20.57
C LYS A 20 3.32 28.75 20.14
N HIS A 21 4.42 28.84 20.89
CA HIS A 21 5.63 28.08 20.60
C HIS A 21 5.42 26.56 20.74
N SER A 22 4.70 26.08 21.76
CA SER A 22 4.40 24.65 21.90
C SER A 22 3.53 24.12 20.75
N GLY A 23 2.55 24.91 20.27
CA GLY A 23 1.75 24.55 19.10
C GLY A 23 2.56 24.50 17.79
N GLN A 24 3.56 25.36 17.64
CA GLN A 24 4.49 25.30 16.50
C GLN A 24 5.35 24.01 16.52
N LEU A 25 5.82 23.60 17.71
CA LEU A 25 6.56 22.35 17.89
C LEU A 25 5.70 21.13 17.54
N GLU A 26 4.44 21.11 17.99
CA GLU A 26 3.49 20.04 17.63
C GLU A 26 3.25 19.95 16.11
N SER A 27 3.08 21.08 15.43
CA SER A 27 2.98 21.11 13.97
C SER A 27 4.24 20.56 13.28
N ALA A 28 5.42 20.90 13.82
CA ALA A 28 6.69 20.40 13.31
C ALA A 28 6.84 18.88 13.55
N GLU A 29 6.43 18.36 14.70
CA GLU A 29 6.38 16.91 14.99
C GLU A 29 5.49 16.20 13.96
N ALA A 30 4.30 16.73 13.69
CA ALA A 30 3.37 16.14 12.73
C ALA A 30 3.95 16.10 11.30
N LYS A 31 4.72 17.12 10.90
CA LYS A 31 5.42 17.13 9.60
C LYS A 31 6.47 16.01 9.52
N GLN A 32 7.26 15.82 10.58
CA GLN A 32 8.24 14.73 10.61
C GLN A 32 7.59 13.36 10.67
N GLN A 33 6.48 13.22 11.40
CA GLN A 33 5.71 11.98 11.45
C GLN A 33 5.18 11.58 10.06
N LYS A 34 4.69 12.54 9.26
CA LYS A 34 4.25 12.28 7.86
C LYS A 34 5.38 11.73 6.98
N VAL A 35 6.63 12.18 7.18
CA VAL A 35 7.80 11.64 6.45
C VAL A 35 8.02 10.16 6.81
N LEU A 36 7.90 9.81 8.10
CA LEU A 36 8.02 8.43 8.56
C LEU A 36 6.88 7.55 8.05
N ASP A 37 5.66 8.07 8.02
CA ASP A 37 4.49 7.36 7.53
C ASP A 37 4.57 7.12 6.01
N LYS A 38 5.12 8.08 5.25
CA LYS A 38 5.42 7.90 3.83
C LYS A 38 6.40 6.74 3.61
N LEU A 39 7.49 6.68 4.36
CA LEU A 39 8.43 5.56 4.29
C LEU A 39 7.75 4.21 4.60
N LYS A 40 6.89 4.14 5.62
CA LYS A 40 6.16 2.91 5.95
C LYS A 40 5.24 2.46 4.80
N LYS A 41 4.47 3.39 4.22
CA LYS A 41 3.59 3.09 3.08
C LYS A 41 4.37 2.52 1.90
N GLU A 42 5.51 3.13 1.58
CA GLU A 42 6.36 2.69 0.47
C GLU A 42 7.05 1.34 0.74
N GLN A 43 7.47 1.09 1.98
CA GLN A 43 7.96 -0.24 2.38
C GLN A 43 6.88 -1.33 2.19
N ASN A 44 5.62 -1.03 2.49
CA ASN A 44 4.52 -1.97 2.27
C ASN A 44 4.30 -2.28 0.78
N VAL A 45 4.49 -1.30 -0.12
CA VAL A 45 4.41 -1.53 -1.56
C VAL A 45 5.51 -2.50 -2.01
N VAL A 46 6.73 -2.37 -1.48
CA VAL A 46 7.81 -3.31 -1.78
C VAL A 46 7.56 -4.70 -1.20
N LEU A 47 6.92 -4.81 -0.04
CA LEU A 47 6.53 -6.12 0.51
C LEU A 47 5.51 -6.85 -0.37
N ARG A 48 4.60 -6.12 -1.03
CA ARG A 48 3.63 -6.68 -2.00
C ARG A 48 4.28 -7.21 -3.28
N LYS A 49 5.56 -6.91 -3.53
CA LYS A 49 6.32 -7.48 -4.65
C LYS A 49 6.28 -9.01 -4.65
N LYS A 50 6.40 -9.63 -3.47
CA LYS A 50 6.38 -11.09 -3.34
C LYS A 50 5.03 -11.69 -3.78
N ASP A 51 3.94 -11.01 -3.45
CA ASP A 51 2.59 -11.43 -3.85
C ASP A 51 2.39 -11.28 -5.36
N ALA A 52 2.91 -10.19 -5.95
CA ALA A 52 2.90 -9.99 -7.40
C ALA A 52 3.72 -11.07 -8.13
N GLU A 53 4.91 -11.42 -7.63
CA GLU A 53 5.70 -12.52 -8.18
C GLU A 53 4.96 -13.87 -8.10
N ALA A 54 4.22 -14.11 -7.00
CA ALA A 54 3.40 -15.31 -6.84
C ALA A 54 2.25 -15.36 -7.87
N LYS A 55 1.53 -14.25 -8.06
CA LYS A 55 0.47 -14.11 -9.07
C LYS A 55 1.00 -14.35 -10.48
N LEU A 56 2.19 -13.85 -10.83
CA LEU A 56 2.82 -14.12 -12.13
C LEU A 56 3.14 -15.60 -12.32
N ARG A 57 3.66 -16.27 -11.28
CA ARG A 57 3.93 -17.72 -11.35
C ARG A 57 2.63 -18.50 -11.53
N GLU A 58 1.56 -18.13 -10.84
CA GLU A 58 0.23 -18.73 -11.02
C GLU A 58 -0.30 -18.49 -12.44
N GLY A 59 -0.23 -17.24 -12.92
CA GLY A 59 -0.60 -16.88 -14.29
C GLY A 59 0.11 -17.74 -15.34
N LYS A 60 1.43 -17.94 -15.21
CA LYS A 60 2.22 -18.82 -16.09
C LYS A 60 1.78 -20.29 -16.02
N LYS A 61 1.48 -20.81 -14.83
CA LYS A 61 0.95 -22.17 -14.67
C LYS A 61 -0.38 -22.34 -15.41
N LEU A 62 -1.32 -21.42 -15.20
CA LEU A 62 -2.63 -21.43 -15.86
C LEU A 62 -2.49 -21.31 -17.39
N SER A 63 -1.55 -20.51 -17.88
CA SER A 63 -1.25 -20.44 -19.32
C SER A 63 -0.81 -21.81 -19.86
N GLY A 64 0.10 -22.49 -19.16
CA GLY A 64 0.53 -23.84 -19.52
C GLY A 64 -0.61 -24.87 -19.51
N GLU A 65 -1.51 -24.79 -18.53
CA GLU A 65 -2.72 -25.63 -18.46
C GLU A 65 -3.68 -25.38 -19.62
N SER A 66 -3.93 -24.10 -19.95
CA SER A 66 -4.77 -23.74 -21.10
C SER A 66 -4.22 -24.31 -22.41
N ILE A 67 -2.91 -24.20 -22.64
CA ILE A 67 -2.24 -24.78 -23.81
C ILE A 67 -2.41 -26.31 -23.84
N ARG A 68 -2.33 -26.98 -22.69
CA ARG A 68 -2.55 -28.43 -22.60
C ARG A 68 -3.97 -28.80 -23.00
N TRP A 69 -4.97 -28.10 -22.48
CA TRP A 69 -6.38 -28.33 -22.85
C TRP A 69 -6.65 -28.10 -24.33
N LEU A 70 -6.04 -27.08 -24.96
CA LEU A 70 -6.14 -26.86 -26.41
C LEU A 70 -5.50 -28.00 -27.21
N LYS A 71 -4.35 -28.52 -26.77
CA LYS A 71 -3.71 -29.67 -27.43
C LYS A 71 -4.60 -30.92 -27.36
N GLU A 72 -5.17 -31.20 -26.20
CA GLU A 72 -6.10 -32.32 -26.02
C GLU A 72 -7.37 -32.13 -26.88
N ALA A 73 -7.96 -30.92 -26.90
CA ALA A 73 -9.09 -30.61 -27.76
C ALA A 73 -8.76 -30.87 -29.25
N GLY A 74 -7.57 -30.47 -29.71
CA GLY A 74 -7.12 -30.71 -31.08
C GLY A 74 -6.99 -32.20 -31.43
N ILE A 75 -6.59 -33.05 -30.48
CA ILE A 75 -6.56 -34.51 -30.67
C ILE A 75 -7.99 -35.05 -30.83
N GLU A 76 -8.90 -34.63 -29.95
CA GLU A 76 -10.30 -35.05 -29.97
C GLU A 76 -11.01 -34.62 -31.27
N ILE A 77 -10.71 -33.42 -31.79
CA ILE A 77 -11.23 -32.94 -33.09
C ILE A 77 -10.77 -33.87 -34.21
N LYS A 78 -9.47 -34.15 -34.32
CA LYS A 78 -8.93 -35.04 -35.36
C LYS A 78 -9.54 -36.44 -35.30
N HIS A 79 -9.70 -37.00 -34.10
CA HIS A 79 -10.35 -38.29 -33.92
C HIS A 79 -11.84 -38.26 -34.27
N SER A 80 -12.55 -37.18 -33.93
CA SER A 80 -13.95 -37.00 -34.28
C SER A 80 -14.17 -36.95 -35.80
N GLU A 81 -13.31 -36.25 -36.53
CA GLU A 81 -13.34 -36.15 -37.99
C GLU A 81 -13.07 -37.50 -38.64
N PHE A 82 -12.08 -38.24 -38.13
CA PHE A 82 -11.76 -39.57 -38.60
C PHE A 82 -12.95 -40.53 -38.45
N LEU A 83 -13.55 -40.61 -37.26
CA LEU A 83 -14.71 -41.46 -37.00
C LEU A 83 -15.93 -41.07 -37.83
N THR A 84 -16.13 -39.78 -38.05
CA THR A 84 -17.22 -39.28 -38.89
C THR A 84 -17.04 -39.70 -40.36
N LYS A 85 -15.81 -39.64 -40.88
CA LYS A 85 -15.45 -40.14 -42.21
C LYS A 85 -15.63 -41.65 -42.36
N GLN A 86 -15.41 -42.42 -41.28
CA GLN A 86 -15.66 -43.87 -41.25
C GLN A 86 -17.14 -44.26 -41.03
N GLY A 87 -18.07 -43.29 -41.04
CA GLY A 87 -19.50 -43.57 -40.87
C GLY A 87 -19.97 -43.70 -39.41
N ALA A 88 -19.06 -43.64 -38.43
CA ALA A 88 -19.36 -43.70 -37.00
C ALA A 88 -19.82 -42.34 -36.43
N LYS A 89 -20.85 -41.73 -37.04
CA LYS A 89 -21.32 -40.35 -36.76
C LYS A 89 -21.66 -40.09 -35.29
N LYS A 90 -22.26 -41.06 -34.58
CA LYS A 90 -22.59 -40.93 -33.15
C LYS A 90 -21.34 -40.83 -32.26
N ALA A 91 -20.29 -41.58 -32.57
CA ALA A 91 -19.03 -41.53 -31.83
C ALA A 91 -18.26 -40.24 -32.14
N GLY A 92 -18.22 -39.82 -33.41
CA GLY A 92 -17.67 -38.53 -33.82
C GLY A 92 -18.32 -37.35 -33.10
N SER A 93 -19.65 -37.27 -33.06
CA SER A 93 -20.38 -36.20 -32.36
C SER A 93 -20.07 -36.13 -30.85
N LYS A 94 -19.84 -37.28 -30.18
CA LYS A 94 -19.45 -37.29 -28.76
C LYS A 94 -18.06 -36.69 -28.55
N LEU A 95 -17.10 -37.02 -29.41
CA LEU A 95 -15.74 -36.47 -29.33
C LEU A 95 -15.71 -34.98 -29.68
N GLN A 96 -16.51 -34.54 -30.65
CA GLN A 96 -16.68 -33.13 -30.98
C GLN A 96 -17.16 -32.33 -29.76
N LYS A 97 -18.23 -32.78 -29.09
CA LYS A 97 -18.71 -32.16 -27.84
C LYS A 97 -17.65 -32.15 -26.73
N LYS A 98 -16.80 -33.18 -26.65
CA LYS A 98 -15.68 -33.23 -25.71
C LYS A 98 -14.64 -32.16 -26.05
N SER A 99 -14.28 -32.00 -27.31
CA SER A 99 -13.35 -30.96 -27.76
C SER A 99 -13.86 -29.53 -27.51
N GLU A 100 -15.16 -29.29 -27.70
CA GLU A 100 -15.79 -28.00 -27.41
C GLU A 100 -15.64 -27.63 -25.93
N LYS A 101 -15.94 -28.56 -25.02
CA LYS A 101 -15.77 -28.36 -23.57
C LYS A 101 -14.31 -28.11 -23.17
N LEU A 102 -13.38 -28.84 -23.76
CA LEU A 102 -11.94 -28.64 -23.51
C LEU A 102 -11.47 -27.27 -24.01
N THR A 103 -11.97 -26.83 -25.16
CA THR A 103 -11.66 -25.52 -25.74
C THR A 103 -12.22 -24.39 -24.88
N GLU A 104 -13.48 -24.50 -24.43
CA GLU A 104 -14.10 -23.53 -23.53
C GLU A 104 -13.33 -23.41 -22.21
N LYS A 105 -12.98 -24.56 -21.59
CA LYS A 105 -12.14 -24.60 -20.39
C LYS A 105 -10.80 -23.92 -20.62
N ALA A 106 -10.16 -24.18 -21.76
CA ALA A 106 -8.88 -23.57 -22.10
C ALA A 106 -8.97 -22.05 -22.21
N VAL A 107 -10.02 -21.53 -22.86
CA VAL A 107 -10.25 -20.09 -23.02
C VAL A 107 -10.46 -19.42 -21.66
N HIS A 108 -11.30 -19.98 -20.78
CA HIS A 108 -11.50 -19.42 -19.44
C HIS A 108 -10.21 -19.39 -18.62
N THR A 109 -9.44 -20.48 -18.65
CA THR A 109 -8.15 -20.55 -17.96
C THR A 109 -7.15 -19.54 -18.53
N MET A 110 -7.12 -19.33 -19.85
CA MET A 110 -6.28 -18.32 -20.50
C MET A 110 -6.67 -16.90 -20.09
N LEU A 111 -7.97 -16.58 -20.06
CA LEU A 111 -8.45 -15.27 -19.63
C LEU A 111 -8.08 -14.99 -18.17
N ARG A 112 -8.21 -15.99 -17.29
CA ARG A 112 -7.77 -15.88 -15.89
C ARG A 112 -6.26 -15.68 -15.78
N SER A 113 -5.47 -16.45 -16.54
CA SER A 113 -4.02 -16.29 -16.63
C SER A 113 -3.64 -14.86 -17.03
N ARG A 114 -4.26 -14.32 -18.08
CA ARG A 114 -3.99 -12.98 -18.59
C ARG A 114 -4.31 -11.89 -17.56
N ARG A 115 -5.45 -12.00 -16.87
CA ARG A 115 -5.83 -11.06 -15.80
C ARG A 115 -4.80 -11.06 -14.67
N LEU A 116 -4.40 -12.25 -14.20
CA LEU A 116 -3.40 -12.37 -13.14
C LEU A 116 -2.04 -11.83 -13.56
N SER A 117 -1.61 -12.12 -14.78
CA SER A 117 -0.31 -11.64 -15.30
C SER A 117 -0.28 -10.12 -15.44
N HIS A 118 -1.30 -9.49 -16.03
CA HIS A 118 -1.35 -8.03 -16.17
C HIS A 118 -1.35 -7.33 -14.81
N GLN A 119 -2.23 -7.75 -13.89
CA GLN A 119 -2.29 -7.14 -12.55
C GLN A 119 -0.96 -7.28 -11.81
N ALA A 120 -0.30 -8.42 -11.96
CA ALA A 120 0.98 -8.67 -11.31
C ALA A 120 2.15 -7.91 -11.96
N GLU A 121 2.12 -7.68 -13.27
CA GLU A 121 3.08 -6.81 -13.97
C GLU A 121 2.96 -5.36 -13.48
N ASP A 122 1.75 -4.84 -13.35
CA ASP A 122 1.49 -3.49 -12.83
C ASP A 122 1.94 -3.35 -11.37
N ASP A 123 1.61 -4.35 -10.53
CA ASP A 123 2.04 -4.42 -9.13
C ASP A 123 3.58 -4.44 -9.03
N LEU A 124 4.26 -5.19 -9.92
CA LEU A 124 5.73 -5.24 -9.98
C LEU A 124 6.37 -3.95 -10.46
N ALA A 125 5.80 -3.31 -11.48
CA ALA A 125 6.27 -2.02 -11.98
C ALA A 125 6.22 -0.97 -10.86
N SER A 126 5.09 -0.92 -10.14
CA SER A 126 4.88 -0.04 -8.98
C SER A 126 5.86 -0.36 -7.84
N ALA A 127 6.12 -1.64 -7.56
CA ALA A 127 7.08 -2.03 -6.53
C ALA A 127 8.52 -1.65 -6.90
N ARG A 128 8.88 -1.71 -8.19
CA ARG A 128 10.23 -1.34 -8.67
C ARG A 128 10.47 0.17 -8.62
N SER A 129 9.49 0.98 -9.02
CA SER A 129 9.62 2.43 -8.93
C SER A 129 9.83 2.88 -7.47
N VAL A 130 9.03 2.35 -6.55
CA VAL A 130 9.18 2.61 -5.12
C VAL A 130 10.51 2.10 -4.56
N ALA A 131 10.96 0.92 -4.98
CA ALA A 131 12.24 0.36 -4.52
C ALA A 131 13.45 1.24 -4.89
N ALA A 132 13.39 1.97 -6.02
CA ALA A 132 14.42 2.93 -6.42
C ALA A 132 14.43 4.18 -5.51
N GLU A 133 13.28 4.61 -5.00
CA GLU A 133 13.15 5.79 -4.12
C GLU A 133 13.45 5.48 -2.64
N LEU A 134 13.33 4.21 -2.23
CA LEU A 134 13.50 3.77 -0.84
C LEU A 134 14.82 4.21 -0.18
N PRO A 135 16.01 4.14 -0.83
CA PRO A 135 17.26 4.58 -0.21
C PRO A 135 17.23 6.06 0.20
N GLY A 136 16.73 6.93 -0.67
CA GLY A 136 16.60 8.37 -0.39
C GLY A 136 15.60 8.65 0.73
N LEU A 137 14.49 7.91 0.76
CA LEU A 137 13.49 8.03 1.82
C LEU A 137 13.97 7.47 3.17
N ARG A 138 14.79 6.41 3.16
CA ARG A 138 15.44 5.90 4.38
C ARG A 138 16.37 6.95 4.98
N GLY A 139 17.13 7.68 4.15
CA GLY A 139 17.95 8.81 4.60
C GLY A 139 17.12 9.92 5.25
N LYS A 140 16.07 10.38 4.55
CA LYS A 140 15.12 11.38 5.07
C LYS A 140 14.42 10.93 6.36
N ALA A 141 14.07 9.65 6.46
CA ALA A 141 13.43 9.12 7.67
C ALA A 141 14.38 9.04 8.87
N LYS A 142 15.67 8.74 8.66
CA LYS A 142 16.67 8.81 9.74
C LYS A 142 16.76 10.24 10.29
N GLN A 143 16.86 11.23 9.40
CA GLN A 143 16.86 12.65 9.78
C GLN A 143 15.54 13.03 10.48
N ALA A 144 14.40 12.66 9.92
CA ALA A 144 13.09 12.93 10.51
C ALA A 144 12.94 12.33 11.91
N ARG A 145 13.47 11.13 12.17
CA ARG A 145 13.49 10.54 13.52
C ARG A 145 14.32 11.35 14.50
N LEU A 146 15.51 11.79 14.09
CA LEU A 146 16.37 12.62 14.93
C LEU A 146 15.68 13.95 15.26
N VAL A 147 15.13 14.63 14.26
CA VAL A 147 14.39 15.89 14.43
C VAL A 147 13.16 15.67 15.31
N LEU A 148 12.40 14.59 15.09
CA LEU A 148 11.22 14.27 15.90
C LEU A 148 11.59 14.04 17.37
N ASN A 149 12.71 13.38 17.66
CA ASN A 149 13.17 13.18 19.03
C ASN A 149 13.53 14.51 19.70
N VAL A 150 14.20 15.42 18.99
CA VAL A 150 14.52 16.76 19.50
C VAL A 150 13.24 17.55 19.76
N LEU A 151 12.32 17.60 18.79
CA LEU A 151 11.05 18.32 18.91
C LEU A 151 10.22 17.81 20.09
N LYS A 152 10.16 16.49 20.31
CA LYS A 152 9.47 15.89 21.46
C LYS A 152 10.07 16.31 22.79
N VAL A 153 11.40 16.37 22.88
CA VAL A 153 12.09 16.82 24.10
C VAL A 153 11.83 18.31 24.35
N GLU A 154 11.90 19.13 23.30
CA GLU A 154 11.61 20.56 23.38
C GLU A 154 10.16 20.84 23.75
N ARG A 155 9.20 20.14 23.14
CA ARG A 155 7.78 20.22 23.47
C ARG A 155 7.55 19.82 24.93
N ALA A 156 8.11 18.71 25.39
CA ALA A 156 8.00 18.29 26.78
C ALA A 156 8.61 19.30 27.77
N LYS A 157 9.65 20.05 27.35
CA LYS A 157 10.22 21.14 28.15
C LYS A 157 9.27 22.35 28.17
N ALA A 158 8.75 22.75 27.01
CA ALA A 158 7.80 23.86 26.88
C ALA A 158 6.50 23.60 27.64
N GLU A 159 5.93 22.40 27.53
CA GLU A 159 4.74 21.98 28.29
C GLU A 159 5.00 22.00 29.80
N ARG A 160 6.17 21.52 30.27
CA ARG A 160 6.53 21.58 31.69
C ARG A 160 6.65 23.01 32.20
N SER A 161 7.13 23.96 31.39
CA SER A 161 7.13 25.38 31.77
C SER A 161 5.73 25.98 31.80
N LEU A 162 4.87 25.59 30.86
CA LEU A 162 3.49 26.06 30.78
C LEU A 162 2.62 25.52 31.93
N ARG A 163 2.76 24.24 32.29
CA ARG A 163 2.01 23.60 33.39
C ARG A 163 2.22 24.24 34.76
N ARG A 164 3.32 24.97 34.96
CA ARG A 164 3.57 25.73 36.19
C ARG A 164 2.77 27.04 36.26
N ASN A 165 2.07 27.40 35.18
CA ASN A 165 1.26 28.60 35.08
C ASN A 165 -0.22 28.24 35.23
N ALA A 166 -0.92 28.88 36.18
CA ALA A 166 -2.33 28.61 36.47
C ALA A 166 -3.26 28.86 35.26
N ALA A 167 -2.87 29.75 34.36
CA ALA A 167 -3.58 30.01 33.10
C ALA A 167 -3.59 28.79 32.16
N TYR A 168 -2.56 27.94 32.19
CA TYR A 168 -2.46 26.76 31.33
C TYR A 168 -3.53 25.71 31.62
N GLU A 169 -3.82 25.43 32.89
CA GLU A 169 -4.90 24.51 33.27
C GLU A 169 -6.27 25.02 32.80
N LYS A 170 -6.52 26.33 32.92
CA LYS A 170 -7.75 26.96 32.41
C LYS A 170 -7.88 26.86 30.89
N GLU A 171 -6.82 27.14 30.14
CA GLU A 171 -6.84 27.04 28.67
C GLU A 171 -7.04 25.59 28.19
N VAL A 172 -6.42 24.61 28.86
CA VAL A 172 -6.45 23.19 28.45
C VAL A 172 -7.71 22.44 28.92
N ARG A 173 -8.30 22.79 30.07
CA ARG A 173 -9.56 22.22 30.57
C ARG A 173 -10.82 23.01 30.16
N GLY A 174 -10.72 24.32 29.98
CA GLY A 174 -11.85 25.20 29.61
C GLY A 174 -12.17 25.24 28.11
N GLY A 175 -11.29 24.68 27.27
CA GLY A 175 -11.47 24.60 25.81
C GLY A 175 -11.93 23.24 25.29
N ARG A 176 -12.51 22.37 26.12
CA ARG A 176 -13.23 21.16 25.68
C ARG A 176 -14.73 21.37 25.72
#